data_AF-A0A955FCI0-F1
#
_entry.id   AF-A0A955FCI0-F1
#
_cell.length_a   1.000
_cell.length_b   1.000
_cell.length_c   1.000
_cell.angle_alpha   90.00
_cell.angle_beta   90.00
_cell.angle_gamma   90.00
#
_symmetry.space_group_name_H-M   'P 1'
#
loop_
_entity.id
_entity.type
_entity.pdbx_description
1 polymer ?
#
loop_
_entity_poly.entity_id
_entity_poly.type
_entity_poly.pdbx_seq_one_letter_code
_entity_poly.pdbx_strand_id
1 'polypeptide(L)'
;MAIEASHLFHLNYTPPEGCKLTINKGGTSSGKTYGILLALCMIMIREKGRLTTVVGQDIPNLKRGAIRDMWRILSAAPEIYRHVKGYNISERILTFQNGSQIEFNSYADEQDAKNGKRDYLFANEVNGLKEAIFIALYDRTSLHTWVDFNPS
;
A
#
# COMPACT_ATOMS: atom_id res chain seq x y z
N MET A 1 -9.00 -23.30 1.96
CA MET A 1 -7.84 -23.22 2.86
C MET A 1 -7.77 -21.78 3.30
N ALA A 2 -8.11 -21.50 4.55
CA ALA A 2 -8.03 -20.13 5.07
C ALA A 2 -6.55 -19.76 5.06
N ILE A 3 -6.19 -18.65 4.39
CA ILE A 3 -4.96 -17.96 4.76
C ILE A 3 -5.10 -17.75 6.26
N GLU A 4 -4.22 -18.34 7.07
CA GLU A 4 -4.21 -18.15 8.52
C GLU A 4 -3.76 -16.70 8.75
N ALA A 5 -4.72 -15.80 8.58
CA ALA A 5 -4.44 -14.39 8.49
C ALA A 5 -4.15 -13.88 9.90
N SER A 6 -3.00 -13.22 10.05
CA SER A 6 -2.61 -12.69 11.35
C SER A 6 -3.65 -11.67 11.84
N HIS A 7 -3.74 -11.46 13.15
CA HIS A 7 -4.59 -10.41 13.73
C HIS A 7 -4.30 -9.04 13.08
N LEU A 8 -3.04 -8.76 12.75
CA LEU A 8 -2.60 -7.56 12.06
C LEU A 8 -3.22 -7.41 10.65
N PHE A 9 -3.37 -8.51 9.90
CA PHE A 9 -4.06 -8.47 8.61
C PHE A 9 -5.52 -8.02 8.77
N HIS A 10 -6.24 -8.61 9.72
CA HIS A 10 -7.66 -8.29 9.92
C HIS A 10 -7.87 -6.82 10.28
N LEU A 11 -7.05 -6.26 11.15
CA LEU A 11 -7.09 -4.84 11.50
C LEU A 11 -6.82 -3.93 10.29
N ASN A 12 -5.96 -4.34 9.36
CA ASN A 12 -5.67 -3.56 8.16
C ASN A 12 -6.71 -3.75 7.06
N TYR A 13 -7.33 -4.93 6.94
CA TYR A 13 -8.33 -5.24 5.92
C TYR A 13 -9.70 -4.62 6.21
N THR A 14 -10.04 -4.50 7.49
CA THR A 14 -11.29 -3.87 7.95
C THR A 14 -10.96 -2.83 9.01
N PRO A 15 -10.43 -1.65 8.60
CA PRO A 15 -10.22 -0.56 9.55
C PRO A 15 -11.57 -0.13 10.16
N PRO A 16 -11.60 0.32 11.42
CA PRO A 16 -12.83 0.80 12.05
C PRO A 16 -13.51 1.90 11.22
N GLU A 17 -14.84 1.89 11.19
CA GLU A 17 -15.61 2.90 10.46
C GLU A 17 -15.28 4.32 10.96
N GLY A 18 -15.18 5.26 10.01
CA GLY A 18 -14.81 6.67 10.30
C GLY A 18 -13.32 6.89 10.58
N CYS A 19 -12.51 5.84 10.73
CA CYS A 19 -11.06 5.96 10.81
C CYS A 19 -10.50 6.29 9.42
N LYS A 20 -9.74 7.38 9.29
CA LYS A 20 -9.07 7.80 8.04
C LYS A 20 -7.61 7.35 7.95
N LEU A 21 -7.01 7.01 9.10
CA LEU A 21 -5.58 6.76 9.24
C LEU A 21 -5.33 5.59 10.18
N THR A 22 -4.67 4.54 9.69
CA THR A 22 -4.19 3.41 10.49
C THR A 22 -2.67 3.40 10.58
N ILE A 23 -2.15 3.36 11.80
CA ILE A 23 -0.72 3.41 12.08
C ILE A 23 -0.23 2.02 12.51
N ASN A 24 0.67 1.43 11.74
CA ASN A 24 1.33 0.18 12.07
C ASN A 24 2.75 0.48 12.60
N LYS A 25 2.92 0.45 13.93
CA LYS A 25 4.20 0.65 14.61
C LYS A 25 4.79 -0.68 15.09
N GLY A 26 6.08 -0.91 14.89
CA GLY A 26 6.78 -2.09 15.41
C GLY A 26 8.20 -2.22 14.86
N GLY A 27 9.01 -3.17 15.33
CA GLY A 27 10.40 -3.33 14.88
C GLY A 27 10.57 -3.84 13.44
N THR A 28 11.81 -3.90 12.96
CA THR A 28 12.15 -4.51 11.67
C THR A 28 11.65 -5.97 11.61
N SER A 29 11.18 -6.41 10.45
CA SER A 29 10.67 -7.79 10.23
C SER A 29 9.43 -8.19 11.04
N SER A 30 8.71 -7.24 11.64
CA SER A 30 7.44 -7.50 12.35
C SER A 30 6.23 -7.76 11.43
N GLY A 31 6.43 -7.85 10.11
CA GLY A 31 5.38 -8.20 9.14
C GLY A 31 4.40 -7.07 8.78
N LYS A 32 4.65 -5.83 9.22
CA LYS A 32 3.76 -4.66 8.98
C LYS A 32 3.52 -4.38 7.50
N THR A 33 4.58 -4.16 6.74
CA THR A 33 4.52 -3.87 5.30
C THR A 33 3.79 -4.99 4.55
N TYR A 34 4.19 -6.24 4.79
CA TYR A 34 3.57 -7.41 4.19
C TYR A 34 2.07 -7.51 4.53
N GLY A 35 1.70 -7.31 5.79
CA GLY A 35 0.32 -7.36 6.26
C GLY A 35 -0.57 -6.29 5.62
N ILE A 36 -0.09 -5.05 5.53
CA ILE A 36 -0.80 -3.95 4.86
C ILE A 36 -0.95 -4.24 3.36
N LEU A 37 0.12 -4.65 2.67
CA LEU A 37 0.05 -4.98 1.25
C LEU A 37 -0.90 -6.15 0.96
N LEU A 38 -0.92 -7.17 1.82
CA LEU A 38 -1.85 -8.28 1.71
C LEU A 38 -3.31 -7.81 1.87
N ALA A 39 -3.58 -6.95 2.85
CA ALA A 39 -4.89 -6.34 3.05
C ALA A 39 -5.30 -5.50 1.81
N LEU A 40 -4.39 -4.69 1.28
CA LEU A 40 -4.62 -3.90 0.08
C LEU A 40 -4.95 -4.77 -1.13
N CYS A 41 -4.24 -5.87 -1.37
CA CYS A 41 -4.59 -6.81 -2.44
C CYS A 41 -6.03 -7.30 -2.33
N MET A 42 -6.46 -7.69 -1.12
CA MET A 42 -7.82 -8.16 -0.87
C MET A 42 -8.86 -7.05 -1.08
N ILE A 43 -8.57 -5.82 -0.65
CA ILE A 43 -9.42 -4.65 -0.88
C ILE A 43 -9.52 -4.36 -2.39
N MET A 44 -8.41 -4.39 -3.12
CA MET A 44 -8.39 -4.14 -4.57
C MET A 44 -9.13 -5.20 -5.37
N ILE A 45 -9.20 -6.44 -4.89
CA ILE A 45 -10.02 -7.50 -5.50
C ILE A 45 -11.51 -7.27 -5.19
N ARG A 46 -11.84 -6.93 -3.94
CA ARG A 46 -13.22 -6.74 -3.47
C ARG A 46 -13.87 -5.52 -4.10
N GLU A 47 -13.15 -4.40 -4.18
CA GLU A 47 -13.64 -3.11 -4.64
C GLU A 47 -13.17 -2.82 -6.04
N LYS A 48 -14.11 -2.51 -6.94
CA LYS A 48 -13.83 -2.34 -8.38
C LYS A 48 -13.38 -0.92 -8.70
N GLY A 49 -12.42 -0.79 -9.62
CA GLY A 49 -11.97 0.49 -10.16
C GLY A 49 -11.29 1.41 -9.14
N ARG A 50 -10.70 0.86 -8.08
CA ARG A 50 -10.01 1.62 -7.03
C ARG A 50 -8.57 1.90 -7.38
N LEU A 51 -8.05 3.05 -6.97
CA LEU A 51 -6.63 3.40 -7.05
C LEU A 51 -6.01 3.48 -5.66
N THR A 52 -4.94 2.72 -5.45
CA THR A 52 -4.08 2.79 -4.27
C THR A 52 -2.69 3.28 -4.65
N THR A 53 -2.19 4.30 -3.94
CA THR A 53 -0.79 4.73 -4.04
C THR A 53 0.00 4.13 -2.87
N VAL A 54 1.06 3.37 -3.15
CA VAL A 54 2.09 3.00 -2.17
C VAL A 54 3.25 3.97 -2.34
N VAL A 55 3.45 4.83 -1.34
CA VAL A 55 4.52 5.82 -1.34
C VAL A 55 5.65 5.40 -0.41
N GLY A 56 6.90 5.66 -0.79
CA GLY A 56 8.08 5.47 0.04
C GLY A 56 9.13 6.54 -0.24
N GLN A 57 10.22 6.51 0.53
CA GLN A 57 11.29 7.53 0.46
C GLN A 57 11.84 7.72 -0.97
N ASP A 58 12.15 6.63 -1.65
CA ASP A 58 12.62 6.63 -3.03
C ASP A 58 12.31 5.30 -3.74
N ILE A 59 12.43 5.29 -5.07
CA ILE A 59 12.19 4.10 -5.89
C ILE A 59 13.13 2.93 -5.55
N PRO A 60 14.46 3.12 -5.35
CA PRO A 60 15.33 2.04 -4.90
C PRO A 60 14.88 1.34 -3.61
N ASN A 61 14.42 2.09 -2.60
CA ASN A 61 13.91 1.55 -1.34
C ASN A 61 12.60 0.80 -1.55
N LEU A 62 11.66 1.35 -2.32
CA LEU A 62 10.42 0.65 -2.69
C LEU A 62 10.68 -0.68 -3.40
N LYS A 63 11.66 -0.72 -4.32
CA LYS A 63 12.06 -1.96 -5.02
C LYS A 63 12.59 -3.03 -4.07
N ARG A 64 13.31 -2.65 -3.01
CA ARG A 64 13.87 -3.59 -2.02
C ARG A 64 12.87 -3.97 -0.93
N GLY A 65 11.96 -3.08 -0.58
CA GLY A 65 10.91 -3.26 0.42
C GLY A 65 9.58 -3.63 -0.21
N ALA A 66 8.64 -2.67 -0.23
CA ALA A 66 7.23 -2.91 -0.57
C ALA A 66 6.98 -3.66 -1.89
N ILE A 67 7.72 -3.36 -2.97
CA ILE A 67 7.54 -4.07 -4.25
C ILE A 67 8.01 -5.52 -4.14
N ARG A 68 9.13 -5.77 -3.46
CA ARG A 68 9.62 -7.14 -3.23
C ARG A 68 8.62 -7.94 -2.39
N ASP A 69 8.05 -7.32 -1.35
CA ASP A 69 7.04 -7.97 -0.52
C ASP A 69 5.72 -8.20 -1.28
N MET A 70 5.32 -7.29 -2.17
CA MET A 70 4.21 -7.51 -3.09
C MET A 70 4.43 -8.75 -3.95
N TRP A 71 5.63 -8.92 -4.54
CA TRP A 71 5.94 -10.12 -5.32
C TRP A 71 5.93 -11.40 -4.48
N ARG A 72 6.39 -11.35 -3.23
CA ARG A 72 6.30 -12.47 -2.30
C ARG A 72 4.84 -12.86 -2.03
N ILE A 73 3.97 -11.87 -1.77
CA ILE A 73 2.52 -12.09 -1.60
C ILE A 73 1.93 -12.79 -2.83
N LEU A 74 2.17 -12.22 -4.02
CA LEU A 74 1.61 -12.74 -5.26
C LEU A 74 2.11 -14.15 -5.60
N SER A 75 3.38 -14.45 -5.27
CA SER A 75 3.95 -15.78 -5.49
C SER A 75 3.44 -16.82 -4.49
N ALA A 76 3.18 -16.40 -3.25
CA ALA A 76 2.74 -17.29 -2.17
C ALA A 76 1.21 -17.52 -2.16
N ALA A 77 0.43 -16.63 -2.77
CA ALA A 77 -1.04 -16.66 -2.76
C ALA A 77 -1.64 -16.74 -4.18
N PRO A 78 -1.69 -17.94 -4.80
CA PRO A 78 -2.30 -18.15 -6.12
C PRO A 78 -3.75 -17.64 -6.22
N GLU A 79 -4.50 -17.70 -5.12
CA GLU A 79 -5.88 -17.23 -5.01
C GLU A 79 -6.01 -15.70 -5.13
N ILE A 80 -4.95 -14.94 -4.83
CA ILE A 80 -4.84 -13.50 -5.07
C ILE A 80 -4.31 -13.27 -6.49
N TYR A 81 -3.26 -13.98 -6.87
CA TYR A 81 -2.59 -13.80 -8.16
C TYR A 81 -3.52 -13.99 -9.35
N ARG A 82 -4.47 -14.94 -9.28
CA ARG A 82 -5.48 -15.15 -10.33
C ARG A 82 -6.36 -13.94 -10.63
N HIS A 83 -6.40 -12.93 -9.76
CA HIS A 83 -7.14 -11.68 -9.97
C HIS A 83 -6.28 -10.55 -10.55
N VAL A 84 -4.97 -10.78 -10.66
CA VAL A 84 -4.04 -9.82 -11.27
C VAL A 84 -4.15 -9.91 -12.79
N LYS A 85 -4.33 -8.76 -13.44
CA LYS A 85 -4.30 -8.62 -14.91
C LYS A 85 -2.87 -8.49 -15.42
N GLY A 86 -2.00 -7.82 -14.68
CA GLY A 86 -0.59 -7.69 -15.00
C GLY A 86 0.11 -6.61 -14.17
N TYR A 87 1.43 -6.53 -14.34
CA TYR A 87 2.27 -5.52 -13.72
C TYR A 87 3.11 -4.78 -14.76
N ASN A 88 2.99 -3.45 -14.83
CA ASN A 88 3.86 -2.62 -15.63
C ASN A 88 5.13 -2.29 -14.83
N ILE A 89 6.28 -2.76 -15.29
CA ILE A 89 7.56 -2.62 -14.58
C ILE A 89 8.07 -1.17 -14.59
N SER A 90 7.93 -0.47 -15.71
CA SER A 90 8.42 0.91 -15.88
C SER A 90 7.64 1.87 -15.00
N GLU A 91 6.31 1.80 -15.07
CA GLU A 91 5.40 2.65 -14.29
C GLU A 91 5.19 2.14 -12.86
N ARG A 92 5.57 0.89 -12.57
CA ARG A 92 5.36 0.21 -11.29
C ARG A 92 3.87 0.19 -10.90
N ILE A 93 3.02 -0.22 -11.84
CA ILE A 93 1.58 -0.32 -11.62
C ILE A 93 1.15 -1.79 -11.70
N LEU A 94 0.60 -2.31 -10.61
CA LEU A 94 -0.10 -3.59 -10.54
C LEU A 94 -1.58 -3.35 -10.86
N THR A 95 -2.09 -4.02 -11.91
CA THR A 95 -3.50 -3.89 -12.32
C THR A 95 -4.25 -5.18 -12.05
N PHE A 96 -5.45 -5.06 -11.48
CA PHE A 96 -6.37 -6.17 -11.21
C PHE A 96 -7.40 -6.30 -12.34
N GLN A 97 -8.01 -7.48 -12.48
CA GLN A 97 -9.00 -7.77 -13.53
C GLN A 97 -10.25 -6.89 -13.44
N ASN A 98 -10.59 -6.40 -12.25
CA ASN A 98 -11.74 -5.53 -12.02
C ASN A 98 -11.45 -4.03 -12.27
N GLY A 99 -10.28 -3.70 -12.82
CA GLY A 99 -9.85 -2.33 -13.12
C GLY A 99 -9.20 -1.60 -11.95
N SER A 100 -9.12 -2.19 -10.76
CA SER A 100 -8.39 -1.61 -9.63
C SER A 100 -6.87 -1.67 -9.84
N GLN A 101 -6.14 -0.74 -9.22
CA GLN A 101 -4.71 -0.56 -9.41
C GLN A 101 -3.98 -0.24 -8.11
N ILE A 102 -2.76 -0.75 -7.99
CA ILE A 102 -1.78 -0.33 -6.98
C ILE A 102 -0.58 0.23 -7.72
N GLU A 103 -0.25 1.50 -7.48
CA GLU A 103 0.94 2.16 -8.02
C GLU A 103 2.00 2.34 -6.92
N PHE A 104 3.28 2.19 -7.28
CA PHE A 104 4.39 2.40 -6.36
C PHE A 104 5.20 3.64 -6.77
N ASN A 105 5.20 4.66 -5.92
CA ASN A 105 5.75 5.96 -6.29
C ASN A 105 6.55 6.64 -5.16
N SER A 106 7.39 7.59 -5.52
CA SER A 106 8.10 8.48 -4.60
C SER A 106 8.06 9.89 -5.15
N TYR A 107 7.95 10.89 -4.28
CA TYR A 107 7.82 12.29 -4.68
C TYR A 107 9.05 13.08 -4.23
N ALA A 108 9.54 13.98 -5.09
CA ALA A 108 10.69 14.83 -4.77
C ALA A 108 10.30 15.99 -3.85
N ASP A 109 9.11 16.56 -4.10
CA ASP A 109 8.54 17.68 -3.38
C ASP A 109 7.01 17.58 -3.22
N GLU A 110 6.47 18.55 -2.46
CA GLU A 110 5.05 18.66 -2.14
C GLU A 110 4.19 18.99 -3.38
N GLN A 111 4.73 19.75 -4.34
CA GLN A 111 3.96 20.17 -5.52
C GLN A 111 3.65 18.96 -6.40
N ASP A 112 4.62 18.07 -6.59
CA ASP A 112 4.41 16.80 -7.29
C ASP A 112 3.42 15.90 -6.54
N ALA A 113 3.50 15.87 -5.21
CA ALA A 113 2.63 15.05 -4.35
C ALA A 113 1.15 15.48 -4.40
N LYS A 114 0.87 16.75 -4.70
CA LYS A 114 -0.51 17.26 -4.86
C LYS A 114 -1.21 16.71 -6.10
N ASN A 115 -0.46 16.14 -7.05
CA ASN A 115 -1.00 15.66 -8.31
C ASN A 115 -1.74 14.31 -8.15
N GLY A 116 -2.85 14.20 -8.89
CA GLY A 116 -3.73 13.03 -8.85
C GLY A 116 -4.61 12.98 -7.60
N LYS A 117 -5.62 12.12 -7.64
CA LYS A 117 -6.44 11.70 -6.49
C LYS A 117 -6.29 10.19 -6.37
N ARG A 118 -6.38 9.66 -5.14
CA ARG A 118 -6.47 8.21 -4.90
C ARG A 118 -7.60 7.89 -3.94
N ASP A 119 -8.04 6.65 -3.98
CA ASP A 119 -8.95 6.10 -2.99
C ASP A 119 -8.19 5.78 -1.72
N TYR A 120 -7.03 5.14 -1.86
CA TYR A 120 -6.23 4.62 -0.76
C TYR A 120 -4.78 5.05 -0.83
N LEU A 121 -4.15 5.20 0.34
CA LEU A 121 -2.73 5.53 0.48
C LEU A 121 -2.06 4.55 1.44
N PHE A 122 -0.89 4.06 1.08
CA PHE A 122 0.02 3.42 2.02
C PHE A 122 1.37 4.15 2.02
N ALA A 123 1.69 4.84 3.11
CA ALA A 123 3.01 5.44 3.31
C ALA A 123 3.94 4.45 4.03
N ASN A 124 4.81 3.84 3.23
CA ASN A 124 5.78 2.86 3.70
C ASN A 124 7.01 3.56 4.29
N GLU A 125 7.42 3.11 5.49
CA GLU A 125 8.51 3.70 6.27
C GLU A 125 8.36 5.23 6.36
N VAL A 126 7.20 5.66 6.89
CA VAL A 126 6.76 7.07 6.83
C VAL A 126 7.76 8.05 7.46
N ASN A 127 8.63 7.58 8.36
CA ASN A 127 9.74 8.34 8.93
C ASN A 127 10.80 8.77 7.89
N GLY A 128 10.87 8.10 6.74
CA GLY A 128 11.72 8.48 5.61
C GLY A 128 11.09 9.51 4.66
N LEU A 129 9.81 9.86 4.86
CA LEU A 129 9.11 10.85 4.04
C LEU A 129 9.20 12.25 4.65
N LYS A 130 9.28 13.27 3.79
CA LYS A 130 9.06 14.65 4.22
C LYS A 130 7.60 14.81 4.63
N GLU A 131 7.35 15.46 5.77
CA GLU A 131 6.02 15.67 6.32
C GLU A 131 5.07 16.34 5.31
N ALA A 132 5.54 17.39 4.61
CA ALA A 132 4.75 18.10 3.60
C ALA A 132 4.26 17.18 2.46
N ILE A 133 5.08 16.21 2.04
CA ILE A 133 4.70 15.23 1.02
C ILE A 133 3.59 14.31 1.57
N PHE A 134 3.76 13.82 2.80
CA PHE A 134 2.76 12.95 3.41
C PHE A 134 1.41 13.67 3.56
N ILE A 135 1.41 14.91 4.06
CA ILE A 135 0.19 15.72 4.23
C ILE A 135 -0.48 15.94 2.87
N ALA A 136 0.27 16.34 1.84
CA ALA A 136 -0.27 16.55 0.50
C ALA A 136 -0.93 15.28 -0.08
N LEU A 137 -0.35 14.09 0.15
CA LEU A 137 -0.94 12.83 -0.29
C LEU A 137 -2.15 12.44 0.54
N TYR A 138 -2.07 12.60 1.86
CA TYR A 138 -3.15 12.30 2.79
C TYR A 138 -4.42 13.11 2.48
N ASP A 139 -4.28 14.42 2.26
CA ASP A 139 -5.39 15.32 1.90
C ASP A 139 -6.04 14.97 0.54
N ARG A 140 -5.29 14.25 -0.32
CA ARG A 140 -5.71 13.81 -1.64
C ARG A 140 -6.20 12.36 -1.67
N THR A 141 -6.36 11.75 -0.50
CA THR A 141 -6.81 10.37 -0.32
C THR A 141 -8.27 10.32 0.15
N SER A 142 -9.11 9.64 -0.62
CA SER A 142 -10.57 9.76 -0.47
C SER A 142 -11.14 8.84 0.61
N LEU A 143 -10.60 7.62 0.76
CA LEU A 143 -11.16 6.59 1.64
C LEU A 143 -10.30 6.39 2.88
N HIS A 144 -9.10 5.82 2.74
CA HIS A 144 -8.29 5.40 3.90
C HIS A 144 -6.79 5.48 3.64
N THR A 145 -6.04 5.78 4.69
CA THR A 145 -4.57 5.81 4.69
C THR A 145 -3.99 4.81 5.70
N TRP A 146 -3.01 4.01 5.27
CA TRP A 146 -2.15 3.23 6.14
C TRP A 146 -0.76 3.86 6.20
N VAL A 147 -0.12 3.77 7.34
CA VAL A 147 1.30 4.09 7.49
C VAL A 147 1.99 2.99 8.28
N ASP A 148 3.25 2.73 7.95
CA ASP A 148 4.13 1.93 8.80
C ASP A 148 5.46 2.63 9.10
N PHE A 149 6.01 2.35 10.28
CA PHE A 149 7.35 2.78 10.65
C PHE A 149 7.95 1.90 11.74
N ASN A 150 9.27 1.94 11.83
CA ASN A 150 10.02 1.35 12.92
C ASN A 150 10.37 2.46 13.93
N PRO A 151 9.97 2.35 15.21
CA PRO A 151 10.45 3.29 16.22
C PRO A 151 11.97 3.13 16.36
N SER A 152 12.68 4.25 16.23
CA SER A 152 14.08 4.38 16.65
C SER A 152 14.17 4.47 18.16
#